data_AF-A0A938KJS8-F1
#
_entry.id   AF-A0A938KJS8-F1
#
_cell.length_a   1.000
_cell.length_b   1.000
_cell.length_c   1.000
_cell.angle_alpha   90.00
_cell.angle_beta   90.00
_cell.angle_gamma   90.00
#
_symmetry.space_group_name_H-M   'P 1'
#
loop_
_entity.id
_entity.type
_entity.pdbx_description
1 polymer ?
#
loop_
_entity_poly.entity_id
_entity_poly.type
_entity_poly.pdbx_seq_one_letter_code
_entity_poly.pdbx_strand_id
1 'polypeptide(L)' 'MVPSLLIVDDEKHTREGLQQALAENYDVTVAANAEEAFNLMEAQPFDVVLTDLRMPGKSGLKV' A
#
# COMPACT_ATOMS: atom_id res chain seq x y z
N MET A 1 14.80 -9.84 -9.69
CA MET A 1 14.58 -8.80 -8.66
C MET A 1 13.20 -9.03 -8.11
N VAL A 2 13.01 -8.97 -6.80
CA VAL A 2 11.67 -9.09 -6.20
C VAL A 2 10.97 -7.74 -6.40
N PRO A 3 9.77 -7.69 -7.00
CA PRO A 3 9.06 -6.44 -7.24
C PRO A 3 8.60 -5.79 -5.93
N SER A 4 8.66 -4.47 -5.85
CA SER A 4 8.21 -3.71 -4.66
C SER A 4 6.71 -3.43 -4.73
N LEU A 5 6.02 -3.70 -3.61
CA LEU A 5 4.57 -3.55 -3.48
C LEU A 5 4.23 -2.61 -2.33
N LEU A 6 3.42 -1.59 -2.60
CA LEU A 6 2.80 -0.75 -1.58
C LEU A 6 1.33 -1.14 -1.37
N ILE A 7 0.97 -1.52 -0.14
CA ILE A 7 -0.42 -1.80 0.25
C ILE A 7 -0.97 -0.62 1.05
N VAL A 8 -2.10 -0.06 0.63
CA VAL A 8 -2.76 1.08 1.27
C VAL A 8 -4.18 0.69 1.67
N ASP A 9 -4.44 0.57 2.96
CA ASP A 9 -5.73 0.14 3.49
C ASP A 9 -5.86 0.63 4.94
N ASP A 10 -7.01 1.17 5.36
CA ASP A 10 -7.20 1.70 6.71
C ASP A 10 -7.43 0.59 7.76
N GLU A 11 -7.89 -0.59 7.33
CA GLU A 11 -8.10 -1.75 8.18
C GLU A 11 -6.78 -2.50 8.45
N LYS A 12 -6.35 -2.45 9.72
CA LYS A 12 -5.10 -3.09 10.17
C LYS A 12 -5.03 -4.59 9.86
N HIS A 13 -6.09 -5.34 10.15
CA HIS A 13 -6.11 -6.79 9.95
C HIS A 13 -6.01 -7.16 8.47
N THR A 14 -6.65 -6.39 7.60
CA THR A 14 -6.60 -6.56 6.15
C THR A 14 -5.18 -6.28 5.63
N ARG A 15 -4.56 -5.17 6.04
CA ARG A 15 -3.15 -4.88 5.72
C ARG A 15 -2.19 -5.98 6.14
N GLU A 16 -2.27 -6.43 7.39
CA GLU A 16 -1.36 -7.46 7.93
C GLU A 16 -1.54 -8.80 7.22
N GLY A 17 -2.80 -9.18 6.95
CA GLY A 17 -3.11 -10.40 6.19
C GLY A 17 -2.55 -10.36 4.77
N LEU A 18 -2.74 -9.24 4.07
CA LEU A 18 -2.21 -9.07 2.71
C LEU A 18 -0.67 -9.02 2.68
N GLN A 19 -0.06 -8.36 3.67
CA GLN A 19 1.39 -8.34 3.80
C GLN A 19 1.96 -9.75 3.94
N GLN A 20 1.41 -10.57 4.84
CA GLN A 20 1.84 -11.95 5.02
C GLN A 20 1.60 -12.79 3.76
N ALA A 21 0.46 -12.63 3.09
CA ALA A 21 0.10 -13.39 1.90
C ALA A 21 1.00 -13.08 0.68
N LEU A 22 1.59 -11.88 0.62
CA LEU A 22 2.37 -11.41 -0.54
C LEU A 22 3.88 -11.33 -0.27
N ALA A 23 4.32 -11.50 0.97
CA ALA A 23 5.73 -11.41 1.37
C ALA A 23 6.66 -12.44 0.71
N GLU A 24 6.14 -13.57 0.24
CA GLU A 24 6.96 -14.57 -0.48
C GLU A 24 7.30 -14.15 -1.92
N ASN A 25 6.50 -13.24 -2.51
CA ASN A 25 6.60 -12.85 -3.92
C ASN A 25 6.98 -11.38 -4.14
N TYR A 26 6.81 -10.53 -3.12
CA TYR A 26 7.00 -9.08 -3.21
C TYR A 26 7.80 -8.56 -2.01
N ASP A 27 8.48 -7.43 -2.21
CA ASP A 27 8.99 -6.61 -1.11
C ASP A 27 7.88 -5.66 -0.67
N VAL A 28 7.20 -6.01 0.43
CA VAL A 28 5.92 -5.39 0.82
C VAL A 28 6.13 -4.27 1.83
N THR A 29 5.68 -3.08 1.44
CA THR A 29 5.50 -1.92 2.33
C THR A 29 4.01 -1.66 2.54
N VAL A 30 3.62 -1.20 3.73
CA VAL A 30 2.22 -0.94 4.10
C VAL A 30 2.02 0.52 4.50
N ALA A 31 0.83 1.06 4.22
CA ALA A 31 0.39 2.38 4.61
C ALA A 31 -1.06 2.33 5.12
N ALA A 32 -1.36 3.01 6.22
CA ALA A 32 -2.68 3.02 6.85
C ALA A 32 -3.63 4.10 6.27
N ASN A 33 -3.12 4.98 5.42
CA ASN A 33 -3.89 6.05 4.79
C ASN A 33 -3.16 6.60 3.55
N ALA A 34 -3.83 7.47 2.81
CA ALA A 34 -3.29 8.09 1.60
C ALA A 34 -2.05 8.97 1.85
N GLU A 35 -2.01 9.72 2.96
CA GLU A 35 -0.88 10.61 3.26
C GLU A 35 0.41 9.82 3.48
N GLU A 36 0.35 8.75 4.27
CA GLU A 36 1.46 7.82 4.46
C GLU A 36 1.89 7.18 3.13
N ALA A 37 0.94 6.76 2.30
CA ALA A 37 1.24 6.20 0.98
C ALA A 37 1.97 7.22 0.08
N PHE A 38 1.52 8.48 0.03
CA PHE A 38 2.18 9.52 -0.76
C PHE A 38 3.60 9.80 -0.27
N ASN A 39 3.81 9.91 1.04
CA ASN A 39 5.14 10.11 1.61
C ASN A 39 6.09 8.96 1.25
N LEU A 40 5.60 7.71 1.25
CA LEU A 40 6.38 6.55 0.84
C LEU A 40 6.71 6.57 -0.66
N MET A 41 5.74 6.91 -1.51
CA MET A 41 5.92 7.01 -2.96
C MET A 41 6.87 8.16 -3.37
N GLU A 42 6.93 9.25 -2.59
CA GLU A 42 7.93 10.31 -2.77
C GLU A 42 9.34 9.87 -2.35
N ALA A 43 9.44 9.03 -1.31
CA ALA A 43 10.72 8.55 -0.79
C ALA A 43 11.35 7.47 -1.67
N GLN A 44 10.55 6.59 -2.29
CA GLN A 44 11.03 5.52 -3.17
C GLN A 44 10.00 5.09 -4.21
N PRO A 45 10.43 4.60 -5.38
CA PRO A 45 9.51 4.05 -6.38
C PRO A 45 8.95 2.69 -5.97
N PHE A 46 7.70 2.42 -6.37
CA PHE A 46 7.04 1.13 -6.23
C PHE A 46 6.63 0.57 -7.60
N ASP A 47 6.78 -0.75 -7.80
CA ASP A 47 6.35 -1.41 -9.02
C ASP A 47 4.82 -1.58 -9.06
N VAL A 48 4.20 -1.81 -7.90
CA VAL A 48 2.76 -2.05 -7.76
C VAL A 48 2.22 -1.31 -6.53
N VAL A 49 1.01 -0.75 -6.67
CA VAL A 49 0.22 -0.21 -5.55
C VAL A 49 -1.10 -0.94 -5.46
N LEU A 50 -1.39 -1.53 -4.30
CA LEU A 50 -2.65 -2.15 -3.95
C LEU A 50 -3.37 -1.22 -2.95
N THR A 51 -4.44 -0.56 -3.38
CA THR A 51 -5.19 0.38 -2.54
C THR A 51 -6.61 -0.12 -2.30
N ASP A 52 -7.09 0.02 -1.07
CA ASP A 52 -8.52 -0.08 -0.79
C ASP A 52 -9.25 1.14 -1.39
N LEU A 53 -10.41 0.86 -2.00
CA LEU A 53 -11.27 1.84 -2.65
C LEU A 53 -12.23 2.53 -1.67
N ARG A 54 -12.44 1.94 -0.49
CA ARG A 54 -13.42 2.39 0.49
C ARG A 54 -12.83 3.22 1.63
N MET A 55 -11.50 3.41 1.66
CA MET A 55 -10.84 4.24 2.65
C MET A 55 -11.48 5.64 2.77
N PRO A 56 -11.91 6.03 3.98
CA PRO A 56 -12.41 7.37 4.25
C PRO A 56 -11.26 8.40 4.21
N GLY A 57 -11.37 9.42 3.37
CA GLY A 57 -10.34 10.45 3.24
C GLY A 57 -10.31 11.11 1.87
N LYS A 58 -9.22 11.82 1.54
CA LYS A 58 -8.96 12.28 0.16
C LYS A 58 -8.89 11.04 -0.72
N SER A 59 -10.00 10.73 -1.39
CA SER A 59 -10.15 9.63 -2.32
C SER A 59 -8.88 9.41 -3.15
N GLY A 60 -8.36 8.18 -3.14
CA GLY A 60 -7.22 7.73 -3.95
C GLY A 60 -7.46 7.79 -5.47
N LEU A 61 -8.51 8.48 -5.91
CA LEU A 61 -8.86 8.78 -7.30
C LEU A 61 -8.38 10.16 -7.77
N LYS A 62 -7.59 10.89 -6.99
CA LYS A 62 -6.82 12.01 -7.54
C LYS A 62 -5.50 11.49 -8.12
N VAL A 63 -5.63 10.95 -9.33
CA VAL A 63 -4.56 10.96 -10.35
C VAL A 63 -4.16 12.38 -10.70
#